data_AF-A0A5B7Y3V5-F1
#
_entry.id   AF-A0A5B7Y3V5-F1
#
_cell.length_a   1.000
_cell.length_b   1.000
_cell.length_c   1.000
_cell.angle_alpha   90.00
_cell.angle_beta   90.00
_cell.angle_gamma   90.00
#
_symmetry.space_group_name_H-M   'P 1'
#
loop_
_entity.id
_entity.type
_entity.pdbx_description
1 polymer ?
#
loop_
_entity_poly.entity_id
_entity_poly.type
_entity_poly.pdbx_seq_one_letter_code
_entity_poly.pdbx_strand_id
1 'polypeptide(L)'
;MKKIMKSKLVQVILLALTVIGFYFAYQAYRRHELTQFVMWSPRAKIASYEFMDDNKAVAIDWDRESELKEAEEAKKYDNRIKVELSTATNGERFIVRQSYKLKSATYKYWILEEDAVPYLKSNIPEQGEYWLLDVYDTKDGTIKQKTYDVFQMVREYNKDYIPRRFRGYKFYLYTEQGKTYLPISMDTGQQPESKTENGLIDIEEGKIIAAIPSDKTSKELYNKEETTEHKDNFEDILNQHDRLSNQNFTLVLSDFFLNKSVSNGQFSSLADKYPKVFSILKSGPSSRLYFLGKEDVRFKISLLKLVLPEGTNIFKDITIPAASSKDGQEHLVQSEEEFLQYYKSSTEEE
;
A
#
# COMPACT_ATOMS: atom_id res chain seq x y z
N MET A 1 1.89 64.83 10.21
CA MET A 1 2.02 63.53 9.50
C MET A 1 3.36 63.33 8.79
N LYS A 2 3.82 64.21 7.88
CA LYS A 2 5.09 64.05 7.13
C LYS A 2 6.38 63.86 7.97
N LYS A 3 6.47 64.42 9.19
CA LYS A 3 7.64 64.25 10.10
C LYS A 3 7.64 62.92 10.87
N ILE A 4 6.47 62.36 11.17
CA ILE A 4 6.30 61.11 11.94
C ILE A 4 6.61 59.89 11.07
N MET A 5 6.22 59.91 9.79
CA MET A 5 6.57 58.88 8.79
C MET A 5 8.06 58.83 8.39
N LYS A 6 8.84 59.87 8.71
CA LYS A 6 10.32 59.88 8.49
C LYS A 6 11.10 59.31 9.67
N SER A 7 10.43 58.96 10.77
CA SER A 7 11.08 58.29 11.90
C SER A 7 11.45 56.87 11.52
N LYS A 8 12.73 56.51 11.65
CA LYS A 8 13.22 55.14 11.42
C LYS A 8 12.43 54.10 12.23
N LEU A 9 11.99 54.46 13.44
CA LEU A 9 11.18 53.59 14.30
C LEU A 9 9.79 53.31 13.70
N VAL A 10 9.12 54.33 13.16
CA VAL A 10 7.81 54.18 12.52
C VAL A 10 7.92 53.34 11.25
N GLN A 11 9.01 53.50 10.49
CA GLN A 11 9.27 52.68 9.30
C GLN A 11 9.54 51.22 9.65
N VAL A 12 10.28 50.94 10.72
CA VAL A 12 10.53 49.57 11.22
C VAL A 12 9.25 48.92 11.72
N ILE A 13 8.41 49.65 12.47
CA ILE A 13 7.11 49.13 12.92
C ILE A 13 6.20 48.82 11.74
N LEU A 14 6.14 49.71 10.75
CA LEU A 14 5.32 49.49 9.56
C LEU A 14 5.81 48.27 8.76
N LEU A 15 7.12 48.12 8.59
CA LEU A 15 7.72 46.92 7.97
C LEU A 15 7.38 45.65 8.75
N ALA A 16 7.48 45.67 10.08
CA ALA A 16 7.13 44.53 10.92
C ALA A 16 5.64 44.16 10.77
N LEU A 17 4.74 45.14 10.80
CA LEU A 17 3.30 44.92 10.58
C LEU A 17 3.01 44.39 9.17
N THR A 18 3.73 44.86 8.16
CA THR A 18 3.62 44.34 6.79
C THR A 18 4.06 42.88 6.71
N VAL A 19 5.20 42.52 7.31
CA VAL A 19 5.68 41.12 7.35
C VAL A 19 4.69 40.22 8.09
N ILE A 20 4.17 40.67 9.24
CA ILE A 20 3.15 39.94 10.00
C ILE A 20 1.86 39.79 9.18
N GLY A 21 1.42 40.86 8.51
CA GLY A 21 0.24 40.83 7.64
C GLY A 21 0.40 39.84 6.49
N PHE A 22 1.55 39.84 5.81
CA PHE A 22 1.86 38.86 4.77
C PHE A 22 1.92 37.44 5.30
N TYR A 23 2.47 37.22 6.50
CA TYR A 23 2.49 35.91 7.15
C TYR A 23 1.07 35.38 7.38
N PHE A 24 0.17 36.19 7.96
CA PHE A 24 -1.22 35.76 8.17
C PHE A 24 -1.99 35.56 6.86
N ALA A 25 -1.77 36.42 5.86
CA ALA A 25 -2.37 36.25 4.54
C ALA A 25 -1.91 34.95 3.87
N TYR A 26 -0.61 34.63 3.95
CA TYR A 26 -0.05 33.38 3.46
C TYR A 26 -0.62 32.17 4.20
N GLN A 27 -0.71 32.22 5.53
CA GLN A 27 -1.30 31.14 6.33
C GLN A 27 -2.79 30.91 6.00
N ALA A 28 -3.57 31.97 5.80
CA ALA A 28 -4.97 31.87 5.39
C ALA A 28 -5.11 31.28 3.99
N TYR A 29 -4.28 31.73 3.04
CA TYR A 29 -4.21 31.17 1.69
C TYR A 29 -3.84 29.68 1.72
N ARG A 30 -2.76 29.31 2.44
CA ARG A 30 -2.27 27.94 2.54
C ARG A 30 -3.31 27.02 3.17
N ARG A 31 -3.98 27.48 4.23
CA ARG A 31 -5.11 26.77 4.84
C ARG A 31 -6.21 26.51 3.80
N HIS A 32 -6.67 27.54 3.10
CA HIS A 32 -7.72 27.40 2.09
C HIS A 32 -7.31 26.44 0.96
N GLU A 33 -6.07 26.54 0.49
CA GLU A 33 -5.52 25.71 -0.57
C GLU A 33 -5.45 24.23 -0.18
N LEU A 34 -5.11 23.92 1.07
CA LEU A 34 -4.97 22.54 1.54
C LEU A 34 -6.29 21.93 2.01
N THR A 35 -7.13 22.66 2.74
CA THR A 35 -8.34 22.09 3.36
C THR A 35 -9.51 21.88 2.39
N GLN A 36 -9.37 22.28 1.13
CA GLN A 36 -10.35 21.94 0.10
C GLN A 36 -10.36 20.42 -0.20
N PHE A 37 -9.27 19.71 0.11
CA PHE A 37 -9.12 18.29 -0.13
C PHE A 37 -9.33 17.50 1.15
N VAL A 38 -10.29 16.57 1.15
CA VAL A 38 -10.72 15.83 2.34
C VAL A 38 -10.16 14.41 2.42
N MET A 39 -9.65 13.86 1.32
CA MET A 39 -9.14 12.48 1.29
C MET A 39 -7.84 12.40 0.48
N TRP A 40 -6.75 11.97 1.13
CA TRP A 40 -5.39 12.01 0.59
C TRP A 40 -4.68 10.68 0.81
N SER A 41 -4.06 10.16 -0.24
CA SER A 41 -3.03 9.13 -0.16
C SER A 41 -1.82 9.63 -0.93
N PRO A 42 -0.80 10.18 -0.24
CA PRO A 42 0.38 10.75 -0.86
C PRO A 42 1.05 9.80 -1.86
N ARG A 43 1.35 10.32 -3.04
CA ARG A 43 2.07 9.55 -4.06
C ARG A 43 3.51 9.32 -3.62
N ALA A 44 3.96 8.07 -3.73
CA ALA A 44 5.36 7.75 -3.52
C ALA A 44 6.05 7.42 -4.84
N LYS A 45 7.33 7.76 -4.93
CA LYS A 45 8.22 7.43 -6.03
C LYS A 45 9.31 6.49 -5.54
N ILE A 46 9.81 5.65 -6.44
CA ILE A 46 10.96 4.80 -6.13
C ILE A 46 12.20 5.69 -6.02
N ALA A 47 12.80 5.72 -4.83
CA ALA A 47 14.07 6.39 -4.59
C ALA A 47 15.25 5.50 -4.99
N SER A 48 15.17 4.22 -4.65
CA SER A 48 16.14 3.20 -5.03
C SER A 48 15.49 1.81 -4.98
N TYR A 49 16.06 0.86 -5.71
CA TYR A 49 15.66 -0.54 -5.64
C TYR A 49 16.85 -1.48 -5.89
N GLU A 50 16.76 -2.71 -5.40
CA GLU A 50 17.72 -3.78 -5.67
C GLU A 50 17.00 -5.14 -5.66
N PHE A 51 17.18 -5.93 -6.71
CA PHE A 51 16.68 -7.31 -6.78
C PHE A 51 17.59 -8.27 -6.01
N MET A 52 17.02 -9.36 -5.50
CA MET A 52 17.78 -10.43 -4.83
C MET A 52 17.29 -11.83 -5.21
N ASP A 53 18.16 -12.81 -4.98
CA ASP A 53 17.92 -14.24 -5.21
C ASP A 53 17.30 -14.52 -6.58
N ASP A 54 18.03 -14.18 -7.65
CA ASP A 54 17.60 -14.39 -9.03
C ASP A 54 16.22 -13.78 -9.36
N ASN A 55 16.00 -12.56 -8.87
CA ASN A 55 14.77 -11.77 -9.03
C ASN A 55 13.54 -12.33 -8.29
N LYS A 56 13.73 -13.20 -7.30
CA LYS A 56 12.64 -13.69 -6.43
C LYS A 56 12.13 -12.64 -5.44
N ALA A 57 12.89 -11.59 -5.18
CA ALA A 57 12.41 -10.43 -4.42
C ALA A 57 13.10 -9.14 -4.86
N VAL A 58 12.49 -8.01 -4.49
CA VAL A 58 13.05 -6.68 -4.73
C VAL A 58 12.86 -5.78 -3.53
N ALA A 59 13.96 -5.21 -3.05
CA ALA A 59 13.95 -4.18 -2.03
C ALA A 59 13.72 -2.83 -2.71
N ILE A 60 12.78 -2.04 -2.21
CA ILE A 60 12.42 -0.73 -2.75
C ILE A 60 12.33 0.28 -1.62
N ASP A 61 13.03 1.40 -1.77
CA ASP A 61 12.82 2.59 -0.95
C ASP A 61 11.84 3.55 -1.63
N TRP A 62 10.89 4.07 -0.86
CA TRP A 62 9.80 4.91 -1.33
C TRP A 62 9.93 6.34 -0.82
N ASP A 63 10.28 7.28 -1.69
CA ASP A 63 10.20 8.70 -1.38
C ASP A 63 8.75 9.20 -1.50
N ARG A 64 8.22 9.69 -0.39
CA ARG A 64 6.89 10.31 -0.30
C ARG A 64 6.90 11.59 0.53
N GLU A 65 8.07 12.12 0.88
CA GLU A 65 8.19 13.12 1.95
C GLU A 65 7.43 14.40 1.62
N SER A 66 7.49 14.86 0.37
CA SER A 66 6.92 16.13 -0.05
C SER A 66 5.39 16.14 0.09
N GLU A 67 4.69 15.21 -0.57
CA GLU A 67 3.22 15.14 -0.51
C GLU A 67 2.71 14.75 0.89
N LEU A 68 3.45 13.92 1.63
CA LEU A 68 3.08 13.57 3.00
C LEU A 68 3.14 14.79 3.93
N LYS A 69 4.16 15.64 3.81
CA LYS A 69 4.27 16.87 4.61
C LYS A 69 3.08 17.80 4.37
N GLU A 70 2.64 17.94 3.11
CA GLU A 70 1.45 18.73 2.77
C GLU A 70 0.16 18.12 3.33
N ALA A 71 0.00 16.80 3.23
CA ALA A 71 -1.18 16.10 3.75
C ALA A 71 -1.31 16.24 5.28
N GLU A 72 -0.20 16.10 5.99
CA GLU A 72 -0.15 16.26 7.44
C GLU A 72 -0.32 17.73 7.86
N GLU A 73 0.13 18.69 7.04
CA GLU A 73 -0.17 20.12 7.23
C GLU A 73 -1.67 20.38 7.09
N ALA A 74 -2.30 19.86 6.03
CA ALA A 74 -3.74 19.98 5.80
C ALA A 74 -4.55 19.44 6.99
N LYS A 75 -4.19 18.25 7.48
CA LYS A 75 -4.84 17.59 8.60
C LYS A 75 -4.75 18.39 9.91
N LYS A 76 -3.68 19.15 10.13
CA LYS A 76 -3.57 20.08 11.28
C LYS A 76 -4.57 21.24 11.21
N TYR A 77 -4.96 21.67 10.00
CA TYR A 77 -5.94 22.74 9.81
C TYR A 77 -7.40 22.25 9.87
N ASP A 78 -7.64 20.99 9.52
CA ASP A 78 -8.95 20.34 9.58
C ASP A 78 -8.80 18.82 9.84
N ASN A 79 -9.21 18.38 11.04
CA ASN A 79 -9.08 17.00 11.49
C ASN A 79 -9.99 16.01 10.72
N ARG A 80 -10.96 16.50 9.95
CA ARG A 80 -11.84 15.66 9.10
C ARG A 80 -11.12 15.14 7.85
N ILE A 81 -9.95 15.69 7.54
CA ILE A 81 -9.14 15.27 6.40
C ILE A 81 -8.55 13.89 6.69
N LYS A 82 -8.90 12.93 5.84
CA LYS A 82 -8.37 11.58 5.88
C LYS A 82 -7.06 11.51 5.12
N VAL A 83 -5.96 11.29 5.84
CA VAL A 83 -4.65 10.96 5.27
C VAL A 83 -4.42 9.46 5.44
N GLU A 84 -4.29 8.75 4.33
CA GLU A 84 -4.03 7.31 4.30
C GLU A 84 -2.68 7.04 3.65
N LEU A 85 -1.82 6.29 4.32
CA LEU A 85 -0.58 5.81 3.72
C LEU A 85 -0.86 4.52 2.97
N SER A 86 -1.17 4.60 1.67
CA SER A 86 -1.27 3.40 0.84
C SER A 86 0.05 2.62 0.88
N THR A 87 -0.05 1.36 1.30
CA THR A 87 0.98 0.35 1.09
C THR A 87 0.87 -0.15 -0.34
N ALA A 88 1.99 -0.58 -0.93
CA ALA A 88 1.94 -1.28 -2.20
C ALA A 88 1.42 -2.72 -1.97
N THR A 89 1.01 -3.34 -3.06
CA THR A 89 0.62 -4.74 -3.12
C THR A 89 1.44 -5.41 -4.21
N ASN A 90 2.08 -6.52 -3.89
CA ASN A 90 2.87 -7.31 -4.81
C ASN A 90 2.15 -8.60 -5.19
N GLY A 91 2.42 -9.07 -6.40
CA GLY A 91 2.04 -10.37 -6.90
C GLY A 91 3.23 -10.99 -7.62
N GLU A 92 2.98 -11.95 -8.50
CA GLU A 92 4.07 -12.70 -9.14
C GLU A 92 5.02 -11.81 -9.97
N ARG A 93 4.48 -10.80 -10.65
CA ARG A 93 5.23 -9.92 -11.57
C ARG A 93 5.02 -8.41 -11.33
N PHE A 94 3.92 -8.03 -10.70
CA PHE A 94 3.57 -6.62 -10.56
C PHE A 94 3.59 -6.20 -9.10
N ILE A 95 4.07 -4.98 -8.88
CA ILE A 95 3.86 -4.23 -7.64
C ILE A 95 2.93 -3.08 -7.99
N VAL A 96 1.85 -2.90 -7.23
CA VAL A 96 0.81 -1.92 -7.52
C VAL A 96 0.61 -1.02 -6.32
N ARG A 97 0.44 0.28 -6.58
CA ARG A 97 0.23 1.29 -5.54
C ARG A 97 -0.79 2.32 -5.99
N GLN A 98 -1.63 2.77 -5.07
CA GLN A 98 -2.57 3.85 -5.33
C GLN A 98 -2.12 5.15 -4.66
N SER A 99 -2.49 6.26 -5.28
CA SER A 99 -2.42 7.59 -4.68
C SER A 99 -3.62 8.42 -5.12
N TYR A 100 -4.03 9.33 -4.26
CA TYR A 100 -5.12 10.24 -4.57
C TYR A 100 -5.04 11.51 -3.74
N LYS A 101 -5.61 12.58 -4.30
CA LYS A 101 -5.84 13.85 -3.61
C LYS A 101 -7.23 14.31 -4.02
N LEU A 102 -8.20 14.21 -3.11
CA LEU A 102 -9.62 14.33 -3.42
C LEU A 102 -10.30 15.33 -2.50
N LYS A 103 -11.16 16.17 -3.07
CA LYS A 103 -12.07 17.12 -2.41
C LYS A 103 -13.34 16.46 -1.89
N SER A 104 -13.58 15.23 -2.32
CA SER A 104 -14.72 14.43 -1.88
C SER A 104 -14.28 13.04 -1.42
N ALA A 105 -15.03 12.47 -0.47
CA ALA A 105 -14.82 11.11 0.00
C ALA A 105 -15.36 10.09 -1.00
N THR A 106 -14.60 9.02 -1.22
CA THR A 106 -15.00 7.91 -2.10
C THR A 106 -15.77 6.83 -1.34
N TYR A 107 -15.75 6.87 0.00
CA TYR A 107 -16.53 6.03 0.90
C TYR A 107 -16.66 6.70 2.27
N LYS A 108 -17.64 6.27 3.08
CA LYS A 108 -17.85 6.82 4.44
C LYS A 108 -16.67 6.44 5.32
N TYR A 109 -16.00 7.43 5.90
CA TYR A 109 -14.91 7.21 6.86
C TYR A 109 -15.08 7.97 8.19
N TRP A 110 -16.11 8.81 8.30
CA TRP A 110 -16.45 9.52 9.53
C TRP A 110 -17.46 8.70 10.36
N ILE A 111 -17.38 8.89 11.68
CA ILE A 111 -18.30 8.26 12.65
C ILE A 111 -19.46 9.22 12.96
N LEU A 112 -19.14 10.47 13.31
CA LEU A 112 -20.11 11.50 13.63
C LEU A 112 -20.55 12.24 12.36
N GLU A 113 -21.84 12.55 12.24
CA GLU A 113 -22.36 13.25 11.05
C GLU A 113 -21.92 14.72 10.97
N GLU A 114 -21.51 15.33 12.08
CA GLU A 114 -20.90 16.68 12.07
C GLU A 114 -19.54 16.71 11.37
N ASP A 115 -18.85 15.56 11.29
CA ASP A 115 -17.58 15.40 10.57
C ASP A 115 -17.78 15.01 9.10
N ALA A 116 -19.02 14.98 8.61
CA ALA A 116 -19.32 14.58 7.25
C ALA A 116 -18.65 15.50 6.23
N VAL A 117 -18.10 14.89 5.19
CA VAL A 117 -17.57 15.57 4.01
C VAL A 117 -18.35 15.15 2.77
N PRO A 118 -18.34 15.93 1.68
CA PRO A 118 -19.04 15.58 0.46
C PRO A 118 -18.57 14.23 -0.09
N TYR A 119 -19.50 13.41 -0.58
CA TYR A 119 -19.15 12.23 -1.37
C TYR A 119 -18.79 12.60 -2.80
N LEU A 120 -17.92 11.79 -3.40
CA LEU A 120 -17.58 11.91 -4.82
C LEU A 120 -18.83 11.67 -5.68
N LYS A 121 -19.10 12.57 -6.62
CA LYS A 121 -20.35 12.60 -7.40
C LYS A 121 -20.18 12.30 -8.88
N SER A 122 -18.94 12.22 -9.37
CA SER A 122 -18.66 12.02 -10.79
C SER A 122 -17.32 11.31 -10.99
N ASN A 123 -17.10 10.79 -12.20
CA ASN A 123 -15.81 10.29 -12.66
C ASN A 123 -14.99 11.35 -13.40
N ILE A 124 -15.26 12.64 -13.15
CA ILE A 124 -14.51 13.77 -13.70
C ILE A 124 -13.82 14.45 -12.51
N PRO A 125 -12.48 14.44 -12.45
CA PRO A 125 -11.77 15.09 -11.36
C PRO A 125 -11.95 16.62 -11.43
N GLU A 126 -12.15 17.26 -10.28
CA GLU A 126 -12.07 18.71 -10.18
C GLU A 126 -10.62 19.21 -10.29
N GLN A 127 -10.45 20.51 -10.48
CA GLN A 127 -9.11 21.11 -10.55
C GLN A 127 -8.30 20.78 -9.28
N GLY A 128 -7.14 20.17 -9.50
CA GLY A 128 -6.21 19.74 -8.46
C GLY A 128 -6.48 18.35 -7.89
N GLU A 129 -7.60 17.72 -8.24
CA GLU A 129 -7.86 16.33 -7.87
C GLU A 129 -7.11 15.35 -8.78
N TYR A 130 -6.71 14.24 -8.20
CA TYR A 130 -6.24 13.08 -8.94
C TYR A 130 -6.55 11.79 -8.20
N TRP A 131 -6.65 10.69 -8.95
CA TRP A 131 -6.59 9.34 -8.41
C TRP A 131 -5.82 8.47 -9.39
N LEU A 132 -4.65 8.01 -8.97
CA LEU A 132 -3.70 7.29 -9.78
C LEU A 132 -3.48 5.87 -9.27
N LEU A 133 -3.25 4.97 -10.21
CA LEU A 133 -2.76 3.61 -9.98
C LEU A 133 -1.39 3.48 -10.64
N ASP A 134 -0.35 3.44 -9.83
CA ASP A 134 1.02 3.18 -10.27
C ASP A 134 1.28 1.67 -10.27
N VAL A 135 1.60 1.14 -11.45
CA VAL A 135 1.90 -0.27 -11.71
C VAL A 135 3.37 -0.39 -12.07
N TYR A 136 4.09 -1.20 -11.32
CA TYR A 136 5.51 -1.48 -11.48
C TYR A 136 5.68 -2.92 -11.97
N ASP A 137 6.02 -3.06 -13.24
CA ASP A 137 6.35 -4.35 -13.86
C ASP A 137 7.79 -4.74 -13.48
N THR A 138 7.97 -5.89 -12.84
CA THR A 138 9.27 -6.38 -12.35
C THR A 138 9.96 -7.34 -13.32
N LYS A 139 9.41 -7.50 -14.54
CA LYS A 139 9.94 -8.42 -15.55
C LYS A 139 11.43 -8.19 -15.84
N ASP A 140 12.14 -9.30 -16.03
CA ASP A 140 13.55 -9.36 -16.44
C ASP A 140 14.50 -8.66 -15.44
N GLY A 141 14.14 -8.60 -14.14
CA GLY A 141 14.99 -7.99 -13.11
C GLY A 141 15.11 -6.47 -13.23
N THR A 142 14.09 -5.83 -13.81
CA THR A 142 13.99 -4.38 -13.94
C THR A 142 12.64 -3.90 -13.43
N ILE A 143 12.54 -2.64 -13.02
CA ILE A 143 11.25 -2.02 -12.69
C ILE A 143 10.85 -1.03 -13.76
N LYS A 144 9.72 -1.28 -14.42
CA LYS A 144 9.08 -0.34 -15.36
C LYS A 144 7.75 0.14 -14.81
N GLN A 145 7.62 1.45 -14.64
CA GLN A 145 6.40 2.07 -14.13
C GLN A 145 5.45 2.43 -15.27
N LYS A 146 4.17 2.12 -15.08
CA LYS A 146 3.03 2.64 -15.85
C LYS A 146 2.01 3.22 -14.87
N THR A 147 1.51 4.41 -15.16
CA THR A 147 0.52 5.09 -14.31
C THR A 147 -0.82 5.15 -15.04
N TYR A 148 -1.89 4.75 -14.35
CA TYR A 148 -3.25 4.89 -14.84
C TYR A 148 -4.03 5.91 -14.03
N ASP A 149 -4.89 6.66 -14.72
CA ASP A 149 -5.87 7.54 -14.10
C ASP A 149 -7.15 6.73 -13.81
N VAL A 150 -7.52 6.63 -12.54
CA VAL A 150 -8.65 5.82 -12.08
C VAL A 150 -9.99 6.43 -12.53
N PHE A 151 -10.09 7.76 -12.56
CA PHE A 151 -11.27 8.44 -13.08
C PHE A 151 -11.47 8.14 -14.56
N GLN A 152 -10.40 8.19 -15.34
CA GLN A 152 -10.42 7.83 -16.76
C GLN A 152 -10.79 6.37 -16.98
N MET A 153 -10.14 5.43 -16.28
CA MET A 153 -10.44 4.00 -16.40
C MET A 153 -11.92 3.69 -16.14
N VAL A 154 -12.48 4.25 -15.06
CA VAL A 154 -13.90 4.05 -14.74
C VAL A 154 -14.81 4.69 -15.79
N ARG A 155 -14.50 5.90 -16.26
CA ARG A 155 -15.30 6.60 -17.28
C ARG A 155 -15.29 5.88 -18.62
N GLU A 156 -14.16 5.30 -19.02
CA GLU A 156 -14.04 4.50 -20.25
C GLU A 156 -14.81 3.18 -20.15
N TYR A 157 -14.84 2.56 -18.97
CA TYR A 157 -15.63 1.37 -18.71
C TYR A 157 -17.14 1.67 -18.72
N ASN A 158 -17.56 2.69 -17.97
CA ASN A 158 -18.93 3.19 -17.97
C ASN A 158 -18.96 4.66 -17.52
N LYS A 159 -19.43 5.54 -18.42
CA LYS A 159 -19.49 6.99 -18.20
C LYS A 159 -20.35 7.40 -16.99
N ASP A 160 -21.30 6.57 -16.58
CA ASP A 160 -22.25 6.88 -15.51
C ASP A 160 -21.78 6.34 -14.14
N TYR A 161 -20.64 5.63 -14.10
CA TYR A 161 -20.09 5.03 -12.88
C TYR A 161 -19.10 5.97 -12.20
N ILE A 162 -19.02 5.88 -10.87
CA ILE A 162 -18.13 6.69 -10.03
C ILE A 162 -17.12 5.78 -9.33
N PRO A 163 -15.81 6.05 -9.37
CA PRO A 163 -14.83 5.22 -8.66
C PRO A 163 -15.05 5.29 -7.14
N ARG A 164 -15.03 4.14 -6.45
CA ARG A 164 -15.32 4.07 -5.01
C ARG A 164 -14.13 3.60 -4.18
N ARG A 165 -13.56 2.44 -4.49
CA ARG A 165 -12.35 1.90 -3.81
C ARG A 165 -11.79 0.70 -4.55
N PHE A 166 -10.51 0.42 -4.37
CA PHE A 166 -9.94 -0.89 -4.67
C PHE A 166 -10.29 -1.86 -3.54
N ARG A 167 -11.03 -2.93 -3.84
CA ARG A 167 -11.53 -3.84 -2.81
C ARG A 167 -10.37 -4.73 -2.34
N GLY A 168 -10.08 -4.70 -1.04
CA GLY A 168 -9.01 -5.47 -0.41
C GLY A 168 -7.65 -5.29 -1.08
N TYR A 169 -7.35 -4.08 -1.57
CA TYR A 169 -6.16 -3.81 -2.38
C TYR A 169 -4.86 -4.39 -1.81
N LYS A 170 -4.71 -4.52 -0.48
CA LYS A 170 -3.54 -5.11 0.20
C LYS A 170 -3.39 -6.63 0.03
N PHE A 171 -4.42 -7.31 -0.47
CA PHE A 171 -4.54 -8.76 -0.49
C PHE A 171 -4.75 -9.33 -1.91
N TYR A 172 -5.07 -8.50 -2.92
CA TYR A 172 -5.66 -9.00 -4.17
C TYR A 172 -4.93 -8.52 -5.43
N LEU A 173 -3.92 -9.28 -5.85
CA LEU A 173 -3.53 -9.37 -7.25
C LEU A 173 -3.80 -10.79 -7.72
N TYR A 174 -4.88 -10.96 -8.48
CA TYR A 174 -5.27 -12.25 -8.98
C TYR A 174 -4.57 -12.52 -10.31
N THR A 175 -3.82 -13.61 -10.41
CA THR A 175 -3.17 -14.01 -11.67
C THR A 175 -3.85 -15.25 -12.21
N GLU A 176 -4.22 -15.23 -13.48
CA GLU A 176 -4.75 -16.39 -14.20
C GLU A 176 -4.26 -16.33 -15.65
N GLN A 177 -3.75 -17.46 -16.16
CA GLN A 177 -3.25 -17.58 -17.53
C GLN A 177 -2.21 -16.49 -17.90
N GLY A 178 -1.38 -16.09 -16.93
CA GLY A 178 -0.33 -15.09 -17.10
C GLY A 178 -0.81 -13.63 -17.12
N LYS A 179 -2.10 -13.36 -16.93
CA LYS A 179 -2.66 -12.01 -16.74
C LYS A 179 -2.94 -11.74 -15.27
N THR A 180 -2.67 -10.52 -14.82
CA THR A 180 -2.90 -10.10 -13.43
C THR A 180 -4.01 -9.05 -13.36
N TYR A 181 -4.90 -9.23 -12.38
CA TYR A 181 -6.10 -8.42 -12.21
C TYR A 181 -6.22 -7.84 -10.80
N LEU A 182 -6.71 -6.60 -10.70
CA LEU A 182 -6.98 -5.91 -9.44
C LEU A 182 -8.47 -5.57 -9.30
N PRO A 183 -9.17 -6.02 -8.23
CA PRO A 183 -10.56 -5.66 -7.99
C PRO A 183 -10.79 -4.17 -7.72
N ILE A 184 -11.83 -3.60 -8.34
CA ILE A 184 -12.30 -2.24 -8.09
C ILE A 184 -13.82 -2.22 -7.87
N SER A 185 -14.26 -1.47 -6.86
CA SER A 185 -15.66 -1.13 -6.64
C SER A 185 -15.96 0.25 -7.19
N MET A 186 -17.13 0.38 -7.80
CA MET A 186 -17.67 1.59 -8.41
C MET A 186 -19.12 1.79 -7.95
N ASP A 187 -19.57 3.02 -7.85
CA ASP A 187 -20.96 3.35 -7.52
C ASP A 187 -21.75 3.66 -8.80
N THR A 188 -22.97 3.10 -8.90
CA THR A 188 -23.95 3.41 -9.95
C THR A 188 -24.89 4.50 -9.45
N GLY A 189 -24.66 5.73 -9.89
CA GLY A 189 -25.38 6.90 -9.40
C GLY A 189 -24.80 7.47 -8.10
N GLN A 190 -25.48 8.47 -7.53
CA GLN A 190 -24.97 9.24 -6.38
C GLN A 190 -25.51 8.72 -5.05
N GLN A 191 -24.70 8.86 -4.00
CA GLN A 191 -25.13 8.60 -2.63
C GLN A 191 -26.34 9.50 -2.25
N PRO A 192 -27.33 9.01 -1.48
CA PRO A 192 -27.35 7.72 -0.78
C PRO A 192 -27.95 6.53 -1.57
N GLU A 193 -28.50 6.76 -2.76
CA GLU A 193 -29.23 5.73 -3.54
C GLU A 193 -28.33 4.85 -4.42
N SER A 194 -27.02 5.14 -4.44
CA SER A 194 -26.05 4.42 -5.26
C SER A 194 -26.00 2.92 -4.92
N LYS A 195 -25.89 2.07 -5.95
CA LYS A 195 -25.54 0.66 -5.79
C LYS A 195 -24.06 0.46 -6.11
N THR A 196 -23.45 -0.55 -5.49
CA THR A 196 -22.05 -0.89 -5.76
C THR A 196 -21.94 -1.94 -6.84
N GLU A 197 -21.26 -1.59 -7.92
CA GLU A 197 -20.80 -2.51 -8.95
C GLU A 197 -19.32 -2.82 -8.76
N ASN A 198 -18.92 -4.03 -9.18
CA ASN A 198 -17.52 -4.46 -9.05
C ASN A 198 -16.98 -4.86 -10.42
N GLY A 199 -15.74 -4.49 -10.69
CA GLY A 199 -15.01 -4.86 -11.88
C GLY A 199 -13.59 -5.31 -11.54
N LEU A 200 -12.87 -5.73 -12.55
CA LEU A 200 -11.49 -6.17 -12.48
C LEU A 200 -10.66 -5.32 -13.42
N ILE A 201 -9.60 -4.71 -12.90
CA ILE A 201 -8.64 -3.97 -13.72
C ILE A 201 -7.63 -4.99 -14.23
N ASP A 202 -7.55 -5.16 -15.55
CA ASP A 202 -6.37 -5.76 -16.18
C ASP A 202 -5.20 -4.79 -15.96
N ILE A 203 -4.25 -5.19 -15.13
CA ILE A 203 -3.15 -4.33 -14.67
C ILE A 203 -2.21 -3.95 -15.81
N GLU A 204 -2.08 -4.80 -16.82
CA GLU A 204 -1.18 -4.59 -17.95
C GLU A 204 -1.80 -3.66 -19.00
N GLU A 205 -3.10 -3.80 -19.23
CA GLU A 205 -3.85 -2.98 -20.19
C GLU A 205 -4.34 -1.65 -19.58
N GLY A 206 -4.64 -1.62 -18.28
CA GLY A 206 -5.29 -0.49 -17.61
C GLY A 206 -6.76 -0.36 -17.94
N LYS A 207 -7.46 -1.48 -18.10
CA LYS A 207 -8.87 -1.52 -18.48
C LYS A 207 -9.67 -2.31 -17.48
N ILE A 208 -10.89 -1.86 -17.21
CA ILE A 208 -11.83 -2.59 -16.36
C ILE A 208 -12.62 -3.57 -17.23
N ILE A 209 -12.73 -4.81 -16.74
CA ILE A 209 -13.55 -5.88 -17.30
C ILE A 209 -14.51 -6.40 -16.22
N ALA A 210 -15.65 -6.94 -16.64
CA ALA A 210 -16.65 -7.49 -15.72
C ALA A 210 -16.25 -8.88 -15.17
N ALA A 211 -15.61 -9.69 -16.01
CA ALA A 211 -15.15 -11.04 -15.71
C ALA A 211 -13.85 -11.34 -16.47
N ILE A 212 -13.05 -12.26 -15.92
CA ILE A 212 -11.83 -12.79 -16.56
C ILE A 212 -12.17 -13.91 -17.57
N PRO A 213 -11.20 -14.45 -18.34
CA PRO A 213 -11.46 -15.50 -19.33
C PRO A 213 -12.13 -16.78 -18.81
N SER A 214 -11.98 -17.12 -17.52
CA SER A 214 -12.70 -18.23 -16.88
C SER A 214 -14.11 -17.87 -16.38
N ASP A 215 -14.67 -16.75 -16.85
CA ASP A 215 -15.97 -16.18 -16.48
C ASP A 215 -16.12 -15.80 -14.99
N LYS A 216 -15.05 -15.88 -14.20
CA LYS A 216 -15.05 -15.43 -12.80
C LYS A 216 -15.15 -13.91 -12.72
N THR A 217 -16.10 -13.43 -11.93
CA THR A 217 -16.32 -12.02 -11.63
C THR A 217 -15.50 -11.55 -10.43
N SER A 218 -15.36 -10.23 -10.26
CA SER A 218 -14.75 -9.65 -9.04
C SER A 218 -15.42 -10.14 -7.75
N LYS A 219 -16.74 -10.37 -7.77
CA LYS A 219 -17.48 -10.86 -6.59
C LYS A 219 -17.10 -12.29 -6.24
N GLU A 220 -16.95 -13.16 -7.24
CA GLU A 220 -16.56 -14.56 -7.01
C GLU A 220 -15.11 -14.67 -6.55
N LEU A 221 -14.20 -13.91 -7.16
CA LEU A 221 -12.80 -13.87 -6.74
C LEU A 221 -12.65 -13.38 -5.30
N TYR A 222 -13.45 -12.41 -4.88
CA TYR A 222 -13.44 -11.91 -3.51
C TYR A 222 -14.15 -12.87 -2.53
N ASN A 223 -15.32 -13.38 -2.88
CA ASN A 223 -16.14 -14.20 -1.97
C ASN A 223 -15.58 -15.62 -1.77
N LYS A 224 -14.82 -16.15 -2.74
CA LYS A 224 -14.24 -17.50 -2.62
C LYS A 224 -13.34 -17.61 -1.38
N GLU A 225 -12.58 -16.57 -1.03
CA GLU A 225 -11.75 -16.56 0.17
C GLU A 225 -12.50 -16.30 1.49
N GLU A 226 -13.63 -15.58 1.47
CA GLU A 226 -14.50 -15.45 2.66
C GLU A 226 -15.28 -16.75 2.97
N THR A 227 -15.37 -17.69 2.02
CA THR A 227 -16.23 -18.89 2.13
C THR A 227 -15.47 -20.23 2.11
N THR A 228 -14.22 -20.28 1.64
CA THR A 228 -13.32 -21.42 1.87
C THR A 228 -12.71 -21.34 3.27
N GLU A 229 -12.49 -22.48 3.94
CA GLU A 229 -11.68 -22.54 5.17
C GLU A 229 -10.42 -21.69 4.97
N HIS A 230 -10.23 -20.68 5.82
CA HIS A 230 -9.11 -19.75 5.69
C HIS A 230 -7.80 -20.55 5.71
N LYS A 231 -7.13 -20.61 4.55
CA LYS A 231 -5.84 -21.28 4.43
C LYS A 231 -4.77 -20.32 4.89
N ASP A 232 -4.34 -20.48 6.14
CA ASP A 232 -3.23 -19.71 6.69
C ASP A 232 -1.98 -19.90 5.84
N ASN A 233 -1.43 -18.79 5.33
CA ASN A 233 -0.17 -18.83 4.61
C ASN A 233 1.01 -19.02 5.59
N PHE A 234 2.22 -19.20 5.07
CA PHE A 234 3.42 -19.42 5.88
C PHE A 234 3.61 -18.35 6.98
N GLU A 235 3.37 -17.09 6.65
CA GLU A 235 3.60 -15.95 7.54
C GLU A 235 2.50 -15.87 8.61
N ASP A 236 1.25 -16.17 8.24
CA ASP A 236 0.11 -16.24 9.16
C ASP A 236 0.37 -17.29 10.25
N ILE A 237 0.80 -18.50 9.87
CA ILE A 237 1.10 -19.57 10.83
C ILE A 237 2.20 -19.13 11.81
N LEU A 238 3.29 -18.52 11.32
CA LEU A 238 4.37 -18.04 12.20
C LEU A 238 3.91 -16.92 13.14
N ASN A 239 3.10 -15.98 12.64
CA ASN A 239 2.60 -14.85 13.41
C ASN A 239 1.59 -15.27 14.48
N GLN A 240 0.68 -16.21 14.17
CA GLN A 240 -0.26 -16.78 15.13
C GLN A 240 0.44 -17.51 16.30
N HIS A 241 1.65 -18.02 16.08
CA HIS A 241 2.49 -18.67 17.09
C HIS A 241 3.56 -17.74 17.71
N ASP A 242 3.43 -16.43 17.53
CA ASP A 242 4.33 -15.41 18.08
C ASP A 242 5.81 -15.59 17.67
N ARG A 243 6.10 -16.29 16.58
CA ARG A 243 7.48 -16.63 16.18
C ARG A 243 8.26 -15.44 15.65
N LEU A 244 7.53 -14.46 15.12
CA LEU A 244 8.08 -13.20 14.60
C LEU A 244 7.76 -12.01 15.53
N SER A 245 7.09 -12.26 16.66
CA SER A 245 6.78 -11.24 17.66
C SER A 245 8.06 -10.70 18.30
N ASN A 246 8.04 -9.43 18.69
CA ASN A 246 9.17 -8.69 19.30
C ASN A 246 10.42 -8.56 18.43
N GLN A 247 10.32 -8.82 17.13
CA GLN A 247 11.42 -8.58 16.20
C GLN A 247 11.44 -7.11 15.74
N ASN A 248 12.63 -6.62 15.36
CA ASN A 248 12.77 -5.28 14.76
C ASN A 248 12.35 -5.25 13.28
N PHE A 249 11.65 -6.27 12.80
CA PHE A 249 11.11 -6.40 11.46
C PHE A 249 9.67 -6.90 11.49
N THR A 250 8.99 -6.81 10.36
CA THR A 250 7.70 -7.42 10.10
C THR A 250 7.77 -8.17 8.77
N LEU A 251 7.16 -9.36 8.74
CA LEU A 251 6.92 -10.14 7.54
C LEU A 251 5.43 -10.50 7.52
N VAL A 252 4.70 -9.95 6.55
CA VAL A 252 3.25 -10.15 6.42
C VAL A 252 2.84 -9.93 4.96
N LEU A 253 1.94 -10.78 4.45
CA LEU A 253 1.45 -10.71 3.07
C LEU A 253 2.57 -10.68 2.01
N SER A 254 3.64 -11.47 2.21
CA SER A 254 4.78 -11.51 1.29
C SER A 254 5.46 -10.13 1.12
N ASP A 255 5.46 -9.35 2.19
CA ASP A 255 6.12 -8.05 2.31
C ASP A 255 6.95 -8.04 3.62
N PHE A 256 8.24 -7.73 3.48
CA PHE A 256 9.18 -7.62 4.60
C PHE A 256 9.68 -6.19 4.77
N PHE A 257 9.66 -5.67 5.99
CA PHE A 257 10.25 -4.36 6.29
C PHE A 257 10.80 -4.29 7.72
N LEU A 258 11.72 -3.36 7.94
CA LEU A 258 12.23 -3.07 9.29
C LEU A 258 11.32 -2.06 9.99
N ASN A 259 11.02 -2.30 11.27
CA ASN A 259 10.08 -1.50 12.06
C ASN A 259 10.61 -0.09 12.38
N LYS A 260 11.91 0.12 12.20
CA LYS A 260 12.61 1.38 12.38
C LYS A 260 13.89 1.36 11.55
N SER A 261 14.48 2.53 11.35
CA SER A 261 15.83 2.60 10.77
C SER A 261 16.83 1.93 11.72
N VAL A 262 17.84 1.26 11.14
CA VAL A 262 18.87 0.51 11.87
C VAL A 262 20.27 0.90 11.44
N SER A 263 21.24 0.69 12.32
CA SER A 263 22.66 0.90 12.02
C SER A 263 23.25 -0.30 11.29
N ASN A 264 24.41 -0.11 10.64
CA ASN A 264 25.08 -1.17 9.86
C ASN A 264 25.49 -2.41 10.69
N GLY A 265 25.48 -2.35 12.03
CA GLY A 265 25.82 -3.49 12.89
C GLY A 265 24.64 -4.40 13.24
N GLN A 266 23.41 -4.03 12.86
CA GLN A 266 22.23 -4.87 13.06
C GLN A 266 21.96 -5.68 11.79
N PHE A 267 21.53 -6.94 11.95
CA PHE A 267 21.29 -7.88 10.83
C PHE A 267 22.54 -8.11 9.95
N SER A 268 23.70 -8.36 10.57
CA SER A 268 24.98 -8.54 9.87
C SER A 268 24.93 -9.60 8.78
N SER A 269 24.27 -10.74 9.02
CA SER A 269 24.14 -11.80 8.01
C SER A 269 23.42 -11.33 6.73
N LEU A 270 22.38 -10.49 6.87
CA LEU A 270 21.71 -9.88 5.73
C LEU A 270 22.61 -8.84 5.04
N ALA A 271 23.31 -8.02 5.82
CA ALA A 271 24.23 -7.01 5.30
C ALA A 271 25.43 -7.61 4.56
N ASP A 272 25.97 -8.73 5.04
CA ASP A 272 27.11 -9.42 4.45
C ASP A 272 26.72 -10.13 3.16
N LYS A 273 25.56 -10.82 3.17
CA LYS A 273 25.10 -11.60 2.01
C LYS A 273 24.48 -10.71 0.91
N TYR A 274 23.70 -9.70 1.29
CA TYR A 274 23.02 -8.78 0.37
C TYR A 274 23.23 -7.31 0.77
N PRO A 275 24.45 -6.77 0.63
CA PRO A 275 24.80 -5.43 1.15
C PRO A 275 23.96 -4.30 0.56
N LYS A 276 23.61 -4.38 -0.73
CA LYS A 276 22.77 -3.37 -1.39
C LYS A 276 21.32 -3.42 -0.92
N VAL A 277 20.74 -4.62 -0.80
CA VAL A 277 19.39 -4.82 -0.24
C VAL A 277 19.34 -4.27 1.19
N PHE A 278 20.31 -4.63 2.03
CA PHE A 278 20.37 -4.11 3.38
C PHE A 278 20.51 -2.58 3.41
N SER A 279 21.31 -2.00 2.50
CA SER A 279 21.47 -0.55 2.40
C SER A 279 20.18 0.21 2.11
N ILE A 280 19.23 -0.43 1.44
CA ILE A 280 17.86 0.07 1.20
C ILE A 280 17.01 -0.13 2.45
N LEU A 281 16.93 -1.36 2.96
CA LEU A 281 16.02 -1.72 4.06
C LEU A 281 16.37 -1.03 5.38
N LYS A 282 17.64 -0.69 5.62
CA LYS A 282 18.07 -0.01 6.85
C LYS A 282 17.44 1.36 7.07
N SER A 283 16.83 1.97 6.05
CA SER A 283 16.08 3.22 6.17
C SER A 283 14.77 3.05 6.95
N GLY A 284 14.30 1.82 7.15
CA GLY A 284 13.17 1.51 8.03
C GLY A 284 11.83 1.37 7.30
N PRO A 285 10.69 1.76 7.92
CA PRO A 285 9.35 1.39 7.45
C PRO A 285 8.95 1.91 6.06
N SER A 286 9.64 2.92 5.54
CA SER A 286 9.41 3.44 4.19
C SER A 286 9.94 2.48 3.12
N SER A 287 10.92 1.65 3.46
CA SER A 287 11.58 0.72 2.56
C SER A 287 11.09 -0.70 2.81
N ARG A 288 10.83 -1.43 1.73
CA ARG A 288 10.17 -2.73 1.77
C ARG A 288 10.82 -3.72 0.83
N LEU A 289 10.83 -4.99 1.21
CA LEU A 289 11.24 -6.11 0.37
C LEU A 289 9.98 -6.86 -0.06
N TYR A 290 9.66 -6.76 -1.34
CA TYR A 290 8.52 -7.43 -1.94
C TYR A 290 8.97 -8.77 -2.52
N PHE A 291 8.31 -9.85 -2.13
CA PHE A 291 8.52 -11.16 -2.75
C PHE A 291 7.78 -11.22 -4.09
N LEU A 292 8.41 -11.85 -5.08
CA LEU A 292 7.92 -11.97 -6.45
C LEU A 292 7.81 -13.45 -6.83
N GLY A 293 7.11 -13.73 -7.91
CA GLY A 293 6.80 -15.09 -8.37
C GLY A 293 5.77 -15.81 -7.48
N LYS A 294 5.57 -17.10 -7.78
CA LYS A 294 4.81 -18.03 -6.93
C LYS A 294 5.48 -18.15 -5.57
N GLU A 295 4.69 -18.45 -4.54
CA GLU A 295 5.19 -18.55 -3.17
C GLU A 295 6.31 -19.59 -3.03
N ASP A 296 7.50 -19.12 -2.68
CA ASP A 296 8.67 -19.93 -2.34
C ASP A 296 8.94 -19.85 -0.83
N VAL A 297 8.34 -20.78 -0.09
CA VAL A 297 8.48 -20.87 1.37
C VAL A 297 9.95 -21.06 1.78
N ARG A 298 10.72 -21.85 1.02
CA ARG A 298 12.15 -22.09 1.33
C ARG A 298 12.96 -20.81 1.22
N PHE A 299 12.65 -19.97 0.24
CA PHE A 299 13.26 -18.67 0.11
C PHE A 299 12.89 -17.74 1.29
N LYS A 300 11.61 -17.67 1.68
CA LYS A 300 11.17 -16.91 2.87
C LYS A 300 11.90 -17.36 4.14
N ILE A 301 12.04 -18.66 4.37
CA ILE A 301 12.80 -19.23 5.50
C ILE A 301 14.28 -18.81 5.43
N SER A 302 14.87 -18.87 4.24
CA SER A 302 16.27 -18.48 4.02
C SER A 302 16.50 -17.01 4.35
N LEU A 303 15.54 -16.12 4.03
CA LEU A 303 15.58 -14.72 4.45
C LEU A 303 15.48 -14.59 5.97
N LEU A 304 14.53 -15.28 6.61
CA LEU A 304 14.33 -15.22 8.06
C LEU A 304 15.60 -15.64 8.83
N LYS A 305 16.32 -16.65 8.36
CA LYS A 305 17.62 -17.08 8.92
C LYS A 305 18.71 -15.99 8.87
N LEU A 306 18.60 -15.00 7.99
CA LEU A 306 19.55 -13.87 7.91
C LEU A 306 19.23 -12.74 8.89
N VAL A 307 17.98 -12.66 9.36
CA VAL A 307 17.50 -11.56 10.20
C VAL A 307 17.19 -11.97 11.63
N LEU A 308 17.05 -13.26 11.90
CA LEU A 308 16.88 -13.82 13.23
C LEU A 308 18.23 -14.16 13.89
N PRO A 309 18.30 -14.21 15.23
CA PRO A 309 19.47 -14.71 15.93
C PRO A 309 19.85 -16.13 15.47
N GLU A 310 21.15 -16.40 15.43
CA GLU A 310 21.66 -17.73 15.06
C GLU A 310 21.10 -18.80 16.01
N GLY A 311 20.69 -19.94 15.45
CA GLY A 311 20.09 -21.05 16.21
C GLY A 311 18.61 -20.87 16.57
N THR A 312 17.95 -19.79 16.15
CA THR A 312 16.50 -19.60 16.37
C THR A 312 15.71 -20.68 15.61
N ASN A 313 15.02 -21.57 16.34
CA ASN A 313 14.08 -22.52 15.74
C ASN A 313 12.67 -21.91 15.71
N ILE A 314 12.30 -21.33 14.56
CA ILE A 314 10.96 -20.76 14.35
C ILE A 314 9.87 -21.82 14.12
N PHE A 315 10.20 -23.12 14.06
CA PHE A 315 9.24 -24.19 13.77
C PHE A 315 8.88 -25.05 14.96
N LYS A 316 9.59 -24.86 16.09
CA LYS A 316 9.30 -25.60 17.31
C LYS A 316 7.87 -25.34 17.76
N ASP A 317 7.13 -26.38 18.15
CA ASP A 317 5.77 -26.29 18.71
C ASP A 317 4.83 -25.42 17.85
N ILE A 318 4.81 -25.65 16.53
CA ILE A 318 3.87 -25.00 15.62
C ILE A 318 2.82 -25.98 15.15
N THR A 319 1.58 -25.55 15.16
CA THR A 319 0.48 -26.28 14.55
C THR A 319 0.23 -25.77 13.14
N ILE A 320 0.34 -26.66 12.16
CA ILE A 320 -0.14 -26.44 10.79
C ILE A 320 -1.63 -26.84 10.76
N PRO A 321 -2.56 -25.92 10.48
CA PRO A 321 -3.97 -26.24 10.35
C PRO A 321 -4.24 -27.22 9.19
N ALA A 322 -5.31 -28.01 9.31
CA ALA A 322 -5.74 -28.96 8.27
C ALA A 322 -5.93 -28.29 6.88
N ALA A 323 -6.51 -27.09 6.84
CA ALA A 323 -6.71 -26.34 5.59
C ALA A 323 -5.39 -25.94 4.90
N SER A 324 -4.30 -25.85 5.67
CA SER A 324 -2.96 -25.48 5.20
C SER A 324 -2.01 -26.65 5.08
N SER A 325 -2.47 -27.90 5.29
CA SER A 325 -1.64 -29.10 5.14
C SER A 325 -1.91 -29.84 3.83
N LYS A 326 -0.94 -30.67 3.41
CA LYS A 326 -1.02 -31.44 2.16
C LYS A 326 -2.00 -32.62 2.24
N ASP A 327 -2.18 -33.18 3.44
CA ASP A 327 -3.01 -34.35 3.69
C ASP A 327 -4.36 -34.02 4.34
N GLY A 328 -4.65 -32.74 4.56
CA GLY A 328 -5.90 -32.28 5.17
C GLY A 328 -6.01 -32.60 6.66
N GLN A 329 -4.88 -32.89 7.33
CA GLN A 329 -4.81 -33.12 8.78
C GLN A 329 -4.02 -32.02 9.48
N GLU A 330 -4.32 -31.79 10.74
CA GLU A 330 -3.54 -30.89 11.59
C GLU A 330 -2.22 -31.56 11.99
N HIS A 331 -1.11 -30.82 11.91
CA HIS A 331 0.21 -31.33 12.27
C HIS A 331 0.91 -30.41 13.27
N LEU A 332 1.27 -30.94 14.44
CA LEU A 332 2.21 -30.29 15.35
C LEU A 332 3.64 -30.62 14.89
N VAL A 333 4.37 -29.60 14.47
CA VAL A 333 5.74 -29.73 13.96
C VAL A 333 6.76 -29.19 14.97
N GLN A 334 7.98 -29.71 14.87
CA GLN A 334 9.11 -29.40 15.74
C GLN A 334 10.33 -28.88 14.97
N SER A 335 10.34 -29.05 13.64
CA SER A 335 11.46 -28.69 12.78
C SER A 335 11.02 -28.10 11.44
N GLU A 336 11.99 -27.49 10.75
CA GLU A 336 11.82 -27.00 9.38
C GLU A 336 11.47 -28.15 8.42
N GLU A 337 12.10 -29.31 8.60
CA GLU A 337 11.87 -30.49 7.77
C GLU A 337 10.43 -30.99 7.91
N GLU A 338 9.92 -31.10 9.13
CA GLU A 338 8.53 -31.48 9.40
C GLU A 338 7.56 -30.45 8.85
N PHE A 339 7.84 -29.15 9.04
CA PHE A 339 6.99 -28.09 8.49
C PHE A 339 6.89 -28.20 6.96
N LEU A 340 8.02 -28.32 6.26
CA LEU A 340 8.04 -28.41 4.80
C LEU A 340 7.47 -29.73 4.26
N GLN A 341 7.49 -30.79 5.08
CA GLN A 341 6.83 -32.06 4.74
C GLN A 341 5.33 -31.88 4.66
N TYR A 342 4.70 -31.28 5.67
CA TYR A 342 3.24 -31.22 5.81
C TYR A 342 2.60 -29.96 5.25
N TYR A 343 3.29 -28.81 5.23
CA TYR A 343 2.72 -27.54 4.80
C TYR A 343 2.44 -27.47 3.30
N LYS A 344 1.21 -27.13 2.93
CA LYS A 344 0.77 -26.94 1.54
C LYS A 344 0.84 -25.46 1.16
N SER A 345 1.77 -25.11 0.28
CA SER A 345 1.89 -23.73 -0.23
C SER A 345 0.61 -23.26 -0.89
N SER A 346 0.32 -21.96 -0.80
CA SER A 346 -0.85 -21.33 -1.43
C SER A 346 -0.92 -21.55 -2.96
N THR A 347 0.22 -21.83 -3.59
CA THR A 347 0.37 -21.93 -5.05
C THR A 347 0.50 -23.37 -5.60
N GLU A 348 0.43 -24.40 -4.75
CA GLU A 348 0.53 -25.82 -5.16
C GLU A 348 -0.77 -26.38 -5.80
N GLU A 349 -1.79 -25.54 -6.03
CA GLU A 349 -3.10 -25.94 -6.59
C GLU A 349 -3.43 -25.39 -7.99
N GLU A 350 -2.43 -24.99 -8.78
CA GLU A 350 -2.63 -24.71 -10.22
C GLU A 350 -2.07 -25.79 -11.14
#